data_AF-A0AA36MGG3-F1
#
_entry.id   AF-A0AA36MGG3-F1
#
_cell.length_a   1.000
_cell.length_b   1.000
_cell.length_c   1.000
_cell.angle_alpha   90.00
_cell.angle_beta   90.00
_cell.angle_gamma   90.00
#
_symmetry.space_group_name_H-M   'P 1'
#
loop_
_entity.id
_entity.type
_entity.pdbx_description
1 polymer ?
#
loop_
_entity_poly.entity_id
_entity_poly.type
_entity_poly.pdbx_seq_one_letter_code
_entity_poly.pdbx_strand_id
1 'polypeptide(L)'
;MAKVTWKDVICCWPKLLTGRACCFWNVVCCPFVLCIWACSIYCCGCVRVYLNRGLYKFCCCLCRAFNCCWMYKDKDFPPEDSSLGDVKGDSAAGDRNEGQKFAGKVHWRRCIQFPLTEDDKGKKRKVQLFGDDVDSRDICQGGLGDCWLLAAIACLAEHEGAIEAVFRRQRR
;
A
#
# COMPACT_ATOMS: atom_id res chain seq x y z
N MET A 1 -40.90 -46.50 -0.20
CA MET A 1 -41.26 -45.08 -0.40
C MET A 1 -41.70 -44.51 0.95
N ALA A 2 -40.90 -43.63 1.55
CA ALA A 2 -41.25 -43.01 2.83
C ALA A 2 -42.47 -42.09 2.64
N LYS A 3 -43.51 -42.26 3.46
CA LYS A 3 -44.70 -41.39 3.44
C LYS A 3 -44.29 -40.01 3.95
N VAL A 4 -44.14 -39.06 3.04
CA VAL A 4 -43.85 -37.66 3.36
C VAL A 4 -45.09 -37.07 4.04
N THR A 5 -44.96 -36.67 5.30
CA THR A 5 -46.02 -36.07 6.10
C THR A 5 -46.20 -34.58 5.78
N TRP A 6 -47.44 -34.09 5.74
CA TRP A 6 -47.79 -32.70 5.37
C TRP A 6 -47.08 -31.62 6.22
N LYS A 7 -46.69 -31.95 7.45
CA LYS A 7 -45.93 -31.06 8.35
C LYS A 7 -44.48 -30.84 7.88
N ASP A 8 -43.87 -31.83 7.22
CA ASP A 8 -42.50 -31.73 6.70
C ASP A 8 -42.42 -30.85 5.44
N VAL A 9 -43.53 -30.76 4.69
CA VAL A 9 -43.66 -29.94 3.49
C VAL A 9 -43.71 -28.45 3.81
N ILE A 10 -44.28 -28.06 4.96
CA ILE A 10 -44.52 -26.67 5.34
C ILE A 10 -43.35 -26.10 6.19
N CYS A 11 -42.65 -26.93 6.98
CA CYS A 11 -41.60 -26.48 7.90
C CYS A 11 -40.17 -26.34 7.30
N CYS A 12 -39.98 -26.54 5.99
CA CYS A 12 -38.64 -26.53 5.37
C CYS A 12 -38.15 -25.16 4.87
N TRP A 13 -38.88 -24.07 5.13
CA TRP A 13 -38.56 -22.73 4.61
C TRP A 13 -37.12 -22.22 4.91
N PRO A 14 -36.58 -22.32 6.14
CA PRO A 14 -35.19 -21.92 6.40
C PRO A 14 -34.14 -22.86 5.77
N LYS A 15 -34.52 -24.11 5.45
CA LYS A 15 -33.63 -25.10 4.79
C LYS A 15 -33.63 -24.97 3.26
N LEU A 16 -34.56 -24.22 2.69
CA LEU A 16 -34.66 -23.94 1.25
C LEU A 16 -33.50 -23.06 0.75
N LEU A 17 -33.14 -22.03 1.53
CA LEU A 17 -32.04 -21.10 1.22
C LEU A 17 -30.66 -21.77 1.22
N THR A 18 -30.53 -22.91 1.90
CA THR A 18 -29.30 -23.72 2.00
C THR A 18 -29.33 -24.98 1.12
N GLY A 19 -30.38 -25.17 0.30
CA GLY A 19 -30.53 -26.31 -0.61
C GLY A 19 -30.82 -27.66 0.06
N ARG A 20 -31.16 -27.67 1.36
CA ARG A 20 -31.43 -28.90 2.14
C ARG A 20 -32.92 -29.21 2.31
N ALA A 21 -33.80 -28.58 1.53
CA ALA A 21 -35.23 -28.87 1.53
C ALA A 21 -35.57 -30.12 0.68
N CYS A 22 -36.82 -30.56 0.72
CA CYS A 22 -37.31 -31.68 -0.09
C CYS A 22 -37.07 -31.43 -1.59
N CYS A 23 -36.80 -32.50 -2.35
CA CYS A 23 -36.44 -32.45 -3.77
C CYS A 23 -37.42 -31.61 -4.62
N PHE A 24 -38.72 -31.70 -4.35
CA PHE A 24 -39.75 -30.93 -5.04
C PHE A 24 -39.58 -29.41 -4.85
N TRP A 25 -39.45 -28.96 -3.60
CA TRP A 25 -39.28 -27.54 -3.27
C TRP A 25 -37.95 -26.97 -3.73
N ASN A 26 -36.88 -27.78 -3.66
CA ASN A 26 -35.60 -27.39 -4.23
C ASN A 26 -35.72 -27.16 -5.75
N VAL A 27 -36.38 -28.04 -6.52
CA VAL A 27 -36.51 -27.87 -7.98
C VAL A 27 -37.33 -26.62 -8.33
N VAL A 28 -38.46 -26.41 -7.66
CA VAL A 28 -39.36 -25.27 -7.94
C VAL A 28 -38.73 -23.93 -7.53
N CYS A 29 -38.04 -23.87 -6.39
CA CYS A 29 -37.48 -22.62 -5.87
C CYS A 29 -36.01 -22.38 -6.27
N CYS A 30 -35.31 -23.37 -6.83
CA CYS A 30 -33.94 -23.26 -7.33
C CYS A 30 -33.70 -22.05 -8.24
N PRO A 31 -34.51 -21.78 -9.30
CA PRO A 31 -34.24 -20.65 -10.19
C PRO A 31 -34.29 -19.30 -9.46
N PHE A 32 -35.17 -19.14 -8.46
CA PHE A 32 -35.28 -17.90 -7.69
C PHE A 32 -34.19 -17.77 -6.64
N VAL A 33 -33.91 -18.86 -5.92
CA VAL A 33 -32.86 -18.89 -4.88
C VAL A 33 -31.48 -18.68 -5.51
N LEU A 34 -31.17 -19.32 -6.65
CA LEU A 34 -29.92 -19.11 -7.37
C LEU A 34 -29.78 -17.68 -7.87
N CYS A 35 -30.84 -17.05 -8.38
CA CYS A 35 -30.80 -15.65 -8.78
C CYS A 35 -30.54 -14.70 -7.60
N ILE A 36 -31.12 -14.98 -6.43
CA ILE A 36 -30.86 -14.19 -5.21
C ILE A 36 -29.41 -14.35 -4.75
N TRP A 37 -28.88 -15.58 -4.73
CA TRP A 37 -27.48 -15.83 -4.38
C TRP A 37 -26.51 -15.24 -5.39
N ALA A 38 -26.79 -15.34 -6.69
CA ALA A 38 -26.00 -14.72 -7.74
C ALA A 38 -26.00 -13.19 -7.59
N CYS A 39 -27.16 -12.57 -7.36
CA CYS A 39 -27.25 -11.13 -7.12
C CYS A 39 -26.48 -10.73 -5.84
N SER A 40 -26.57 -11.51 -4.76
CA SER A 40 -25.84 -11.24 -3.53
C SER A 40 -24.32 -11.35 -3.71
N ILE A 41 -23.83 -12.40 -4.37
CA ILE A 41 -22.40 -12.63 -4.57
C ILE A 41 -21.82 -11.60 -5.55
N TYR A 42 -22.46 -11.44 -6.71
CA TYR A 42 -21.92 -10.61 -7.78
C TYR A 42 -22.30 -9.14 -7.63
N CYS A 43 -23.56 -8.81 -7.35
CA CYS A 43 -23.98 -7.41 -7.24
C CYS A 43 -23.65 -6.81 -5.87
N CYS A 44 -24.00 -7.46 -4.76
CA CYS A 44 -23.71 -6.89 -3.42
C CYS A 44 -22.20 -6.89 -3.11
N GLY A 45 -21.45 -7.91 -3.56
CA GLY A 45 -19.99 -7.93 -3.47
C GLY A 45 -19.35 -6.76 -4.22
N CYS A 46 -19.74 -6.54 -5.49
CA CYS A 46 -19.25 -5.41 -6.28
C CYS A 46 -19.63 -4.07 -5.64
N VAL A 47 -20.89 -3.89 -5.24
CA VAL A 47 -21.37 -2.66 -4.59
C VAL A 47 -20.58 -2.37 -3.32
N ARG A 48 -20.28 -3.38 -2.49
CA ARG A 48 -19.45 -3.21 -1.29
C ARG A 48 -18.04 -2.72 -1.62
N VAL A 49 -17.42 -3.25 -2.68
CA VAL A 49 -16.09 -2.79 -3.12
C VAL A 49 -16.14 -1.34 -3.63
N TYR A 50 -17.15 -0.99 -4.41
CA TYR A 50 -17.33 0.39 -4.89
C TYR A 50 -17.63 1.36 -3.77
N LEU A 51 -18.47 0.98 -2.80
CA LEU A 51 -18.75 1.79 -1.61
C LEU A 51 -17.49 1.98 -0.76
N ASN A 52 -16.72 0.93 -0.50
CA ASN A 52 -15.46 1.06 0.24
C ASN A 52 -14.48 1.99 -0.48
N ARG A 53 -14.27 1.81 -1.79
CA ARG A 53 -13.40 2.69 -2.60
C ARG A 53 -13.91 4.14 -2.62
N GLY A 54 -15.22 4.34 -2.72
CA GLY A 54 -15.87 5.65 -2.67
C GLY A 54 -15.71 6.33 -1.31
N LEU A 55 -15.91 5.60 -0.22
CA LEU A 55 -15.73 6.10 1.15
C LEU A 55 -14.27 6.49 1.41
N TYR A 56 -13.29 5.68 1.01
CA TYR A 56 -11.88 6.06 1.12
C TYR A 56 -11.58 7.34 0.33
N LYS A 57 -12.13 7.48 -0.88
CA LYS A 57 -11.95 8.69 -1.68
C LYS A 57 -12.64 9.91 -1.05
N PHE A 58 -13.84 9.75 -0.50
CA PHE A 58 -14.59 10.81 0.17
C PHE A 58 -13.91 11.26 1.47
N CYS A 59 -13.51 10.33 2.33
CA CYS A 59 -12.72 10.62 3.53
C CYS A 59 -11.41 11.31 3.17
N CYS A 60 -10.71 10.86 2.11
CA CYS A 60 -9.48 11.50 1.65
C CYS A 60 -9.72 12.90 1.04
N CYS A 61 -10.87 13.13 0.38
CA CYS A 61 -11.29 14.45 -0.12
C CYS A 61 -11.61 15.41 1.02
N LEU A 62 -12.31 14.95 2.07
CA LEU A 62 -12.55 15.75 3.28
C LEU A 62 -11.23 16.08 3.97
N CYS A 63 -10.33 15.12 4.13
CA CYS A 63 -8.98 15.36 4.66
C CYS A 63 -8.20 16.40 3.83
N ARG A 64 -8.33 16.37 2.50
CA ARG A 64 -7.70 17.36 1.61
C ARG A 64 -8.36 18.74 1.69
N ALA A 65 -9.69 18.80 1.88
CA ALA A 65 -10.44 20.04 2.02
C ALA A 65 -10.16 20.76 3.35
N PHE A 66 -9.95 20.01 4.44
CA PHE A 66 -9.61 20.55 5.76
C PHE A 66 -8.09 20.68 5.98
N ASN A 67 -7.27 20.53 4.93
CA ASN A 67 -5.80 20.54 5.01
C ASN A 67 -5.22 19.54 6.05
N CYS A 68 -6.01 18.54 6.42
CA CYS A 68 -5.69 17.50 7.38
C CYS A 68 -5.16 16.28 6.63
N CYS A 69 -4.07 16.47 5.89
CA CYS A 69 -3.31 15.36 5.33
C CYS A 69 -2.65 14.62 6.49
N TRP A 70 -3.26 13.53 6.96
CA TRP A 70 -2.63 12.64 7.94
C TRP A 70 -1.43 11.96 7.26
N MET A 71 -0.30 12.65 7.27
CA MET A 71 0.96 12.10 6.80
C MET A 71 1.50 11.18 7.88
N TYR A 72 1.86 9.97 7.48
CA TYR A 72 2.40 8.98 8.40
C TYR A 72 3.64 9.53 9.12
N LYS A 73 3.60 9.50 10.45
CA LYS A 73 4.74 9.74 11.33
C LYS A 73 5.03 8.43 12.03
N ASP A 74 6.22 7.92 11.80
CA ASP A 74 6.70 6.72 12.48
C ASP A 74 6.94 7.06 13.96
N LYS A 75 6.42 6.20 14.85
CA LYS A 75 6.58 6.35 16.31
C LYS A 75 7.84 5.64 16.80
N ASP A 76 8.23 4.57 16.11
CA ASP A 76 9.40 3.76 16.45
C ASP A 76 10.67 4.41 15.90
N PHE A 77 10.56 5.22 14.84
CA PHE A 77 11.66 5.99 14.26
C PHE A 77 11.25 7.47 14.00
N PRO A 78 11.17 8.32 15.04
CA PRO A 78 10.69 9.69 14.91
C PRO A 78 11.68 10.60 14.14
N PRO A 79 11.23 11.72 13.54
CA PRO A 79 12.08 12.66 12.82
C PRO A 79 12.85 13.59 13.78
N GLU A 80 13.68 13.00 14.64
CA GLU A 80 14.46 13.66 15.70
C GLU A 80 15.93 13.19 15.64
N ASP A 81 16.83 13.93 16.29
CA ASP A 81 18.27 13.63 16.29
C ASP A 81 18.59 12.26 16.92
N SER A 82 17.71 11.75 17.79
CA SER A 82 17.80 10.39 18.35
C SER A 82 17.78 9.30 17.28
N SER A 83 17.09 9.52 16.17
CA SER A 83 17.01 8.59 15.04
C SER A 83 18.24 8.63 14.13
N LEU A 84 19.04 9.70 14.19
CA LEU A 84 20.34 9.76 13.50
C LEU A 84 21.42 8.99 14.26
N GLY A 85 21.22 8.77 15.57
CA GLY A 85 22.19 8.15 16.46
C GLY A 85 23.39 9.06 16.76
N ASP A 86 24.42 8.49 17.37
CA ASP A 86 25.68 9.19 17.59
C ASP A 86 26.44 9.32 16.27
N VAL A 87 26.19 10.41 15.53
CA VAL A 87 26.89 10.76 14.29
C VAL A 87 28.34 11.17 14.61
N LYS A 88 29.17 10.21 15.01
CA LYS A 88 30.59 10.37 15.28
C LYS A 88 31.37 9.32 14.50
N GLY A 89 32.34 9.80 13.73
CA GLY A 89 33.47 9.00 13.29
C GLY A 89 33.14 7.86 12.33
N ASP A 90 33.14 8.15 11.04
CA ASP A 90 33.44 7.16 10.02
C ASP A 90 34.53 7.71 9.08
N SER A 91 35.65 6.98 9.03
CA SER A 91 36.86 7.28 8.26
C SER A 91 36.67 7.27 6.73
N ALA A 92 35.43 7.27 6.23
CA ALA A 92 35.11 7.35 4.81
C ALA A 92 35.17 8.79 4.27
N ALA A 93 35.14 9.79 5.15
CA ALA A 93 35.56 11.15 4.83
C ALA A 93 37.08 11.23 4.99
N GLY A 94 37.84 10.92 3.94
CA GLY A 94 39.30 10.98 3.96
C GLY A 94 39.82 12.25 4.63
N ASP A 95 40.72 12.10 5.61
CA ASP A 95 41.54 13.13 6.27
C ASP A 95 40.91 14.53 6.43
N ARG A 96 39.61 14.61 6.74
CA ARG A 96 39.06 15.83 7.32
C ARG A 96 39.44 15.80 8.79
N ASN A 97 40.44 16.62 9.15
CA ASN A 97 40.93 16.87 10.51
C ASN A 97 39.91 16.45 11.59
N GLU A 98 40.35 15.55 12.47
CA GLU A 98 39.63 15.09 13.67
C GLU A 98 38.84 16.25 14.30
N GLY A 99 37.53 16.31 14.06
CA GLY A 99 36.69 17.36 14.65
C GLY A 99 35.68 18.04 13.75
N GLN A 100 35.64 17.79 12.43
CA GLN A 100 34.48 18.19 11.63
C GLN A 100 33.31 17.22 11.88
N LYS A 101 32.73 17.32 13.09
CA LYS A 101 31.33 16.95 13.32
C LYS A 101 30.50 17.56 12.20
N PHE A 102 29.46 16.88 11.73
CA PHE A 102 28.41 17.53 10.94
C PHE A 102 27.98 18.80 11.70
N ALA A 103 28.52 19.95 11.30
CA ALA A 103 28.35 21.22 12.01
C ALA A 103 27.03 21.91 11.63
N GLY A 104 26.29 21.31 10.69
CA GLY A 104 25.01 21.79 10.21
C GLY A 104 23.85 21.18 10.98
N LYS A 105 22.85 22.01 11.28
CA LYS A 105 21.55 21.57 11.80
C LYS A 105 20.83 20.74 10.74
N VAL A 106 20.51 19.48 11.04
CA VAL A 106 19.71 18.62 10.16
C VAL A 106 18.24 19.02 10.28
N HIS A 107 17.56 19.11 9.14
CA HIS A 107 16.13 19.42 9.08
C HIS A 107 15.39 18.28 8.38
N TRP A 108 14.55 17.58 9.12
CA TRP A 108 13.69 16.53 8.58
C TRP A 108 12.62 17.12 7.66
N ARG A 109 12.67 16.76 6.37
CA ARG A 109 11.69 17.15 5.36
C ARG A 109 11.26 15.95 4.54
N ARG A 110 10.02 15.98 4.06
CA ARG A 110 9.50 14.95 3.13
C ARG A 110 9.87 15.31 1.70
N CYS A 111 10.01 14.30 0.83
CA CYS A 111 10.35 14.49 -0.58
C CYS A 111 9.46 15.54 -1.28
N ILE A 112 8.15 15.57 -0.98
CA ILE A 112 7.20 16.52 -1.58
C ILE A 112 7.44 18.00 -1.20
N GLN A 113 8.26 18.26 -0.18
CA GLN A 113 8.55 19.61 0.29
C GLN A 113 9.80 20.21 -0.38
N PHE A 114 10.52 19.42 -1.17
CA PHE A 114 11.69 19.92 -1.91
C PHE A 114 11.23 20.68 -3.16
N PRO A 115 11.92 21.78 -3.51
CA PRO A 115 11.68 22.48 -4.76
C PRO A 115 12.12 21.58 -5.91
N LEU A 116 11.18 21.18 -6.75
CA LEU A 116 11.46 20.38 -7.94
C LEU A 116 11.83 21.31 -9.08
N THR A 117 12.93 20.98 -9.77
CA THR A 117 13.34 21.70 -10.97
C THR A 117 12.34 21.49 -12.10
N GLU A 118 12.30 22.45 -13.01
CA GLU A 118 11.58 22.30 -14.28
C GLU A 118 12.41 21.41 -15.22
N ASP A 119 11.73 20.63 -16.05
CA ASP A 119 12.37 19.91 -17.14
C ASP A 119 12.74 20.88 -18.29
N ASP A 120 13.44 20.37 -19.30
CA ASP A 120 13.86 21.16 -20.47
C ASP A 120 12.68 21.73 -21.29
N LYS A 121 11.46 21.32 -20.98
CA LYS A 121 10.20 21.77 -21.58
C LYS A 121 9.41 22.71 -20.67
N GLY A 122 10.00 23.16 -19.56
CA GLY A 122 9.38 24.08 -18.59
C GLY A 122 8.31 23.43 -17.70
N LYS A 123 8.23 22.09 -17.65
CA LYS A 123 7.28 21.37 -16.80
C LYS A 123 7.94 21.00 -15.49
N LYS A 124 7.31 21.36 -14.37
CA LYS A 124 7.78 20.96 -13.04
C LYS A 124 7.87 19.45 -12.93
N ARG A 125 9.05 18.94 -12.59
CA ARG A 125 9.24 17.54 -12.23
C ARG A 125 8.34 17.21 -11.04
N LYS A 126 7.93 15.95 -10.95
CA LYS A 126 7.16 15.43 -9.81
C LYS A 126 8.04 14.45 -9.06
N VAL A 127 7.91 14.38 -7.74
CA VAL A 127 8.55 13.32 -6.96
C VAL A 127 8.00 11.98 -7.44
N GLN A 128 8.89 11.06 -7.75
CA GLN A 128 8.58 9.69 -8.12
C GLN A 128 9.32 8.73 -7.18
N LEU A 129 8.72 7.57 -6.90
CA LEU A 129 9.39 6.52 -6.11
C LEU A 129 10.39 5.74 -6.98
N PHE A 130 10.01 5.47 -8.23
CA PHE A 130 10.86 4.94 -9.29
C PHE A 130 10.74 5.87 -10.49
N GLY A 131 11.85 6.12 -11.17
CA GLY A 131 11.89 6.90 -12.42
C GLY A 131 11.31 6.11 -13.59
N ASP A 132 11.89 6.32 -14.77
CA ASP A 132 11.57 5.48 -15.93
C ASP A 132 12.15 4.07 -15.76
N ASP A 133 13.37 3.98 -15.22
CA ASP A 133 14.07 2.74 -14.86
C ASP A 133 14.70 2.88 -13.45
N VAL A 134 15.17 1.77 -12.89
CA VAL A 134 15.99 1.73 -11.68
C VAL A 134 17.42 1.37 -12.08
N ASP A 135 18.37 2.27 -11.84
CA ASP A 135 19.74 2.13 -12.31
C ASP A 135 20.75 2.38 -11.17
N SER A 136 21.91 1.75 -11.24
CA SER A 136 22.98 1.97 -10.26
C SER A 136 23.44 3.43 -10.19
N ARG A 137 23.26 4.21 -11.26
CA ARG A 137 23.48 5.66 -11.32
C ARG A 137 22.54 6.48 -10.44
N ASP A 138 21.42 5.91 -9.99
CA ASP A 138 20.49 6.58 -9.07
C ASP A 138 21.05 6.64 -7.64
N ILE A 139 22.14 5.91 -7.35
CA ILE A 139 22.71 5.76 -6.02
C ILE A 139 23.94 6.65 -5.88
N CYS A 140 23.78 7.73 -5.10
CA CYS A 140 24.84 8.68 -4.78
C CYS A 140 25.12 8.67 -3.28
N GLN A 141 26.38 8.46 -2.88
CA GLN A 141 26.77 8.46 -1.47
C GLN A 141 26.62 9.84 -0.83
N GLY A 142 25.98 9.87 0.34
CA GLY A 142 25.85 11.05 1.18
C GLY A 142 27.05 11.25 2.11
N GLY A 143 26.86 12.01 3.18
CA GLY A 143 27.88 12.22 4.21
C GLY A 143 27.95 11.12 5.27
N LEU A 144 27.62 9.86 4.92
CA LEU A 144 27.62 8.72 5.83
C LEU A 144 28.56 7.62 5.28
N GLY A 145 29.23 6.90 6.16
CA GLY A 145 30.15 5.80 5.87
C GLY A 145 29.46 4.47 5.57
N ASP A 146 28.34 4.51 4.84
CA ASP A 146 27.52 3.36 4.46
C ASP A 146 27.83 2.87 3.03
N CYS A 147 29.04 3.14 2.52
CA CYS A 147 29.45 2.76 1.16
C CYS A 147 29.28 1.26 0.85
N TRP A 148 29.47 0.40 1.85
CA TRP A 148 29.25 -1.04 1.73
C TRP A 148 27.79 -1.40 1.45
N LEU A 149 26.85 -0.67 2.05
CA LEU A 149 25.41 -0.83 1.83
C LEU A 149 25.02 -0.29 0.45
N LEU A 150 25.52 0.89 0.10
CA LEU A 150 25.24 1.50 -1.21
C LEU A 150 25.78 0.65 -2.37
N ALA A 151 26.96 0.04 -2.22
CA ALA A 151 27.50 -0.90 -3.20
C ALA A 151 26.60 -2.13 -3.38
N ALA A 152 26.07 -2.69 -2.29
CA ALA A 152 25.13 -3.80 -2.36
C ALA A 152 23.82 -3.41 -3.06
N ILE A 153 23.28 -2.23 -2.78
CA ILE A 153 22.07 -1.71 -3.45
C ILE A 153 22.35 -1.46 -4.93
N ALA A 154 23.53 -0.95 -5.30
CA ALA A 154 23.92 -0.75 -6.69
C ALA A 154 24.00 -2.05 -7.47
N CYS A 155 24.60 -3.11 -6.91
CA CYS A 155 24.57 -4.44 -7.52
C CYS A 155 23.15 -4.99 -7.67
N LEU A 156 22.24 -4.65 -6.75
CA LEU A 156 20.84 -5.07 -6.81
C LEU A 156 20.07 -4.33 -7.92
N ALA A 157 20.40 -3.07 -8.18
CA ALA A 157 19.80 -2.26 -9.25
C ALA A 157 20.13 -2.77 -10.65
N GLU A 158 21.27 -3.45 -10.84
CA GLU A 158 21.63 -4.09 -12.12
C GLU A 158 20.70 -5.28 -12.51
N HIS A 159 19.82 -5.71 -11.60
CA HIS A 159 18.89 -6.80 -11.82
C HIS A 159 17.45 -6.26 -11.92
N GLU A 160 16.86 -6.35 -13.11
CA GLU A 160 15.51 -5.85 -13.39
C GLU A 160 14.47 -6.40 -12.40
N GLY A 161 13.72 -5.52 -11.74
CA GLY A 161 12.65 -5.90 -10.81
C GLY A 161 13.12 -6.29 -9.40
N ALA A 162 14.43 -6.41 -9.15
CA ALA A 162 14.94 -6.83 -7.84
C ALA A 162 14.73 -5.76 -6.76
N ILE A 163 14.99 -4.50 -7.07
CA ILE A 163 14.73 -3.38 -6.15
C ILE A 163 13.23 -3.28 -5.84
N GLU A 164 12.38 -3.40 -6.84
CA GLU A 164 10.92 -3.34 -6.70
C GLU A 164 10.35 -4.54 -5.92
N ALA A 165 11.05 -5.67 -5.90
CA ALA A 165 10.68 -6.83 -5.11
C ALA A 165 10.95 -6.65 -3.61
N VAL A 166 11.88 -5.78 -3.22
CA VAL A 166 12.12 -5.42 -1.81
C VAL A 166 10.91 -4.69 -1.21
N PHE A 167 10.18 -3.94 -2.03
CA PHE A 167 8.97 -3.25 -1.60
C PHE A 167 7.76 -4.19 -1.62
N ARG A 168 6.90 -4.09 -0.60
CA ARG A 168 5.58 -4.74 -0.63
C ARG A 168 4.74 -4.15 -1.77
N ARG A 169 4.70 -4.84 -2.91
CA ARG A 169 3.73 -4.56 -3.96
C ARG A 169 2.33 -4.92 -3.45
N GLN A 170 1.45 -3.92 -3.30
CA GLN A 170 0.02 -4.20 -3.21
C GLN A 170 -0.41 -4.83 -4.53
N ARG A 171 -0.73 -6.13 -4.54
CA ARG A 171 -1.49 -6.74 -5.65
C ARG A 171 -2.79 -5.94 -5.79
N ARG A 172 -2.97 -5.32 -6.96
CA ARG A 172 -4.19 -4.57 -7.31
C ARG A 172 -5.41 -5.47 -7.39
#